data_AF-A0A9D5KLK4-F1
#
_entry.id   AF-A0A9D5KLK4-F1
#
_cell.length_a   1.000
_cell.length_b   1.000
_cell.length_c   1.000
_cell.angle_alpha   90.00
_cell.angle_beta   90.00
_cell.angle_gamma   90.00
#
_symmetry.space_group_name_H-M   'P 1'
#
loop_
_entity.id
_entity.type
_entity.pdbx_description
1 polymer ?
#
loop_
_entity_poly.entity_id
_entity_poly.type
_entity_poly.pdbx_seq_one_letter_code
_entity_poly.pdbx_strand_id
1 'polypeptide(L)'
;MNYKIYFLLKLDRIRVFQIWVRVTIIFLVVHAAYVYALAPPAIRSIDTITYHAPADTVLHSHIKQTPLFHIRFHALLVHINKTSHDCAQYLQIPHEIVDTWLMGSAYPSPELLPRLASFISLKNMPLLFNDTTQKQILLQCRNPYARAKALASMNGITKNHLTQYLGSTKIFAPYHISLLQNLFNLPHPDYILFGMLQSDLEKRCSCLPSFGKRLNFIRQIRGMRIDQLASALSISPKTLKNWIDNGSLPPISMIKPITHVLNIPAFYLLTDQRVHEQYLGMLPDPAERIRYIKTIYGFSNKDLGIRFNVSPPTVSRWLSSKNTKTPDIHVYQKAALLLGFSDSSYIQYGLSEPAYHEQINLLTNHGTNHFNSSLLNAMHWRGITRKQMAAACQVSLETVTRWLAGLQLPDMMLLERLTTILNLKELAPLLSAEDHRRFMNILTTSSKRIRYIA
;
A
#
# COMPACT_ATOMS: atom_id res chain seq x y z
N MET A 1 43.26 -26.05 -5.23
CA MET A 1 42.88 -26.64 -3.92
C MET A 1 41.59 -26.05 -3.31
N ASN A 2 41.14 -24.84 -3.68
CA ASN A 2 40.00 -24.15 -3.02
C ASN A 2 38.57 -24.57 -3.45
N TYR A 3 38.37 -25.22 -4.61
CA TYR A 3 37.02 -25.62 -5.06
C TYR A 3 36.48 -26.87 -4.33
N LYS A 4 37.37 -27.75 -3.82
CA LYS A 4 36.97 -28.97 -3.10
C LYS A 4 36.36 -28.67 -1.73
N ILE A 5 36.87 -27.65 -1.03
CA ILE A 5 36.39 -27.25 0.31
C ILE A 5 35.01 -26.61 0.23
N TYR A 6 34.75 -25.79 -0.79
CA TYR A 6 33.44 -25.14 -0.98
C TYR A 6 32.33 -26.15 -1.32
N PHE A 7 32.66 -27.21 -2.07
CA PHE A 7 31.71 -28.27 -2.42
C PHE A 7 31.34 -29.13 -1.20
N LEU A 8 32.32 -29.45 -0.34
CA LEU A 8 32.09 -30.23 0.89
C LEU A 8 31.22 -29.47 1.90
N LEU A 9 31.44 -28.15 2.08
CA LEU A 9 30.60 -27.32 2.96
C LEU A 9 29.15 -27.17 2.46
N LYS A 10 28.91 -27.30 1.15
CA LYS A 10 27.56 -27.23 0.57
C LYS A 10 26.79 -28.54 0.72
N LEU A 11 27.48 -29.68 0.69
CA LEU A 11 26.88 -31.00 0.92
C LEU A 11 26.41 -31.19 2.37
N ASP A 12 27.14 -30.65 3.35
CA ASP A 12 26.73 -30.71 4.76
C ASP A 12 25.46 -29.91 5.04
N ARG A 13 25.27 -28.76 4.38
CA ARG A 13 24.04 -27.97 4.54
C ARG A 13 22.80 -28.70 4.02
N ILE A 14 22.93 -29.50 2.96
CA ILE A 14 21.82 -30.29 2.41
C ILE A 14 21.44 -31.41 3.38
N ARG A 15 22.42 -32.09 3.98
CA ARG A 15 22.17 -33.14 4.99
C ARG A 15 21.52 -32.58 6.25
N VAL A 16 22.00 -31.44 6.75
CA VAL A 16 21.40 -30.76 7.90
C VAL A 16 19.95 -30.35 7.61
N PHE A 17 19.67 -29.84 6.42
CA PHE A 17 18.31 -29.49 6.01
C PHE A 17 17.38 -30.72 5.92
N GLN A 18 17.85 -31.84 5.35
CA GLN A 18 17.08 -33.08 5.28
C GLN A 18 16.76 -33.67 6.66
N ILE A 19 17.72 -33.59 7.60
CA ILE A 19 17.50 -34.01 9.00
C ILE A 19 16.44 -33.12 9.64
N TRP A 20 16.53 -31.80 9.47
CA TRP A 20 15.57 -30.86 10.04
C TRP A 20 14.14 -31.09 9.53
N VAL A 21 13.97 -31.37 8.23
CA VAL A 21 12.66 -31.71 7.65
C VAL A 21 12.11 -33.01 8.23
N ARG A 22 12.93 -34.06 8.37
CA ARG A 22 12.50 -35.34 8.95
C ARG A 22 12.08 -35.20 10.41
N VAL A 23 12.84 -34.46 11.21
CA VAL A 23 12.50 -34.17 12.61
C VAL A 23 11.19 -33.40 12.72
N THR A 24 10.97 -32.41 11.84
CA THR A 24 9.73 -31.62 11.82
C THR A 24 8.51 -32.48 11.46
N ILE A 25 8.63 -33.38 10.48
CA ILE A 25 7.55 -34.31 10.11
C ILE A 25 7.23 -35.27 11.27
N ILE A 26 8.26 -35.83 11.92
CA ILE A 26 8.07 -36.71 13.09
C ILE A 26 7.33 -35.95 14.21
N PHE A 27 7.74 -34.71 14.48
CA PHE A 27 7.11 -33.88 15.51
C PHE A 27 5.64 -33.61 15.20
N LEU A 28 5.29 -33.33 13.94
CA LEU A 28 3.90 -33.12 13.51
C LEU A 28 3.05 -34.39 13.64
N VAL A 29 3.59 -35.56 13.29
CA VAL A 29 2.89 -36.85 13.42
C VAL A 29 2.65 -37.19 14.89
N VAL A 30 3.67 -37.01 15.74
CA VAL A 30 3.55 -37.23 17.19
C VAL A 30 2.56 -36.25 17.81
N HIS A 31 2.58 -34.98 17.40
CA HIS A 31 1.64 -33.98 17.89
C HIS A 31 0.20 -34.29 17.46
N ALA A 32 -0.02 -34.70 16.21
CA ALA A 32 -1.33 -35.13 15.73
C ALA A 32 -1.85 -36.37 16.48
N ALA A 33 -0.99 -37.36 16.72
CA ALA A 33 -1.33 -38.55 17.51
C ALA A 33 -1.65 -38.20 18.96
N TYR A 34 -0.90 -37.27 19.56
CA TYR A 34 -1.13 -36.77 20.92
C TYR A 34 -2.46 -36.01 21.03
N VAL A 35 -2.75 -35.11 20.08
CA VAL A 35 -4.03 -34.38 20.02
C VAL A 35 -5.20 -35.37 19.84
N TYR A 36 -5.04 -36.39 19.00
CA TYR A 36 -6.05 -37.45 18.84
C TYR A 36 -6.24 -38.27 20.13
N ALA A 37 -5.15 -38.60 20.82
CA ALA A 37 -5.19 -39.33 22.09
C ALA A 37 -5.79 -38.52 23.25
N LEU A 38 -5.83 -37.20 23.15
CA LEU A 38 -6.46 -36.30 24.12
C LEU A 38 -7.90 -35.93 23.76
N ALA A 39 -8.38 -36.28 22.56
CA ALA A 39 -9.76 -35.99 22.16
C ALA A 39 -10.77 -36.77 23.04
N PRO A 40 -11.87 -36.15 23.50
CA PRO A 40 -12.89 -36.80 24.33
C PRO A 40 -13.45 -38.07 23.67
N PRO A 41 -13.86 -39.08 24.47
CA PRO A 41 -14.34 -40.37 23.95
C PRO A 41 -15.55 -40.26 23.00
N ALA A 42 -16.33 -39.18 23.06
CA ALA A 42 -17.44 -38.90 22.15
C ALA A 42 -17.03 -38.74 20.67
N ILE A 43 -15.73 -38.52 20.37
CA ILE A 43 -15.20 -38.42 19.00
C ILE A 43 -14.65 -39.77 18.49
N ARG A 44 -14.48 -40.76 19.38
CA ARG A 44 -13.82 -42.04 19.05
C ARG A 44 -14.77 -43.15 18.59
N SER A 45 -16.08 -43.00 18.75
CA SER A 45 -17.07 -43.96 18.30
C SER A 45 -17.92 -43.37 17.17
N ILE A 46 -17.56 -43.66 15.93
CA ILE A 46 -18.51 -43.60 14.80
C ILE A 46 -19.02 -45.02 14.63
N ASP A 47 -19.94 -45.42 15.51
CA ASP A 47 -20.86 -46.51 15.22
C ASP A 47 -22.24 -45.90 14.94
N THR A 48 -22.72 -46.20 13.74
CA THR A 48 -24.07 -46.03 13.19
C THR A 48 -25.09 -45.26 14.04
N ILE A 49 -25.23 -43.96 13.78
CA ILE A 49 -26.44 -43.21 14.10
C ILE A 49 -27.26 -43.08 12.81
N THR A 50 -28.35 -43.84 12.72
CA THR A 50 -29.36 -43.74 11.67
C THR A 50 -30.17 -42.47 11.86
N TYR A 51 -29.87 -41.43 11.06
CA TYR A 51 -30.71 -40.25 10.92
C TYR A 51 -31.65 -40.39 9.71
N HIS A 52 -32.96 -40.38 9.96
CA HIS A 52 -34.01 -40.28 8.95
C HIS A 52 -34.17 -38.84 8.44
N ALA A 53 -33.15 -38.28 7.80
CA ALA A 53 -33.29 -37.08 6.98
C ALA A 53 -33.19 -37.46 5.49
N PRO A 54 -33.89 -36.76 4.57
CA PRO A 54 -33.73 -37.01 3.14
C PRO A 54 -32.25 -36.85 2.78
N ALA A 55 -31.68 -37.83 2.08
CA ALA A 55 -30.25 -37.87 1.75
C ALA A 55 -29.74 -36.56 1.11
N ASP A 56 -30.62 -35.86 0.37
CA ASP A 56 -30.34 -34.59 -0.29
C ASP A 56 -30.03 -33.44 0.69
N THR A 57 -30.70 -33.39 1.85
CA THR A 57 -30.60 -32.26 2.79
C THR A 57 -29.30 -32.31 3.59
N VAL A 58 -28.89 -33.51 4.00
CA VAL A 58 -27.65 -33.75 4.74
C VAL A 58 -26.43 -33.54 3.84
N LEU A 59 -26.47 -34.05 2.60
CA LEU A 59 -25.41 -33.86 1.62
C LEU A 59 -25.20 -32.37 1.26
N HIS A 60 -26.29 -31.62 1.09
CA HIS A 60 -26.23 -30.18 0.80
C HIS A 60 -25.55 -29.38 1.91
N SER A 61 -25.76 -29.76 3.18
CA SER A 61 -25.13 -29.10 4.33
C SER A 61 -23.62 -29.37 4.41
N HIS A 62 -23.20 -30.62 4.18
CA HIS A 62 -21.78 -31.02 4.22
C HIS A 62 -20.96 -30.48 3.04
N ILE A 63 -21.52 -30.49 1.83
CA ILE A 63 -20.83 -29.96 0.63
C ILE A 63 -20.59 -28.46 0.77
N LYS A 64 -21.55 -27.70 1.32
CA LYS A 64 -21.41 -26.25 1.53
C LYS A 64 -20.24 -25.88 2.44
N GLN A 65 -19.97 -26.68 3.48
CA GLN A 65 -18.96 -26.40 4.49
C GLN A 65 -17.53 -26.80 4.09
N THR A 66 -17.36 -27.62 3.05
CA THR A 66 -16.04 -28.15 2.66
C THR A 66 -15.30 -27.15 1.76
N PRO A 67 -14.12 -26.59 2.07
CA PRO A 67 -13.59 -25.42 1.36
C PRO A 67 -12.96 -25.68 -0.01
N LEU A 68 -12.69 -26.94 -0.40
CA LEU A 68 -11.87 -27.26 -1.58
C LEU A 68 -12.69 -28.01 -2.63
N PHE A 69 -12.65 -27.54 -3.88
CA PHE A 69 -13.41 -28.12 -4.99
C PHE A 69 -13.13 -29.60 -5.24
N HIS A 70 -11.88 -30.04 -5.19
CA HIS A 70 -11.54 -31.44 -5.44
C HIS A 70 -12.21 -32.40 -4.44
N ILE A 71 -12.33 -31.99 -3.17
CA ILE A 71 -13.02 -32.76 -2.12
C ILE A 71 -14.52 -32.80 -2.39
N ARG A 72 -15.14 -31.66 -2.72
CA ARG A 72 -16.57 -31.59 -3.08
C ARG A 72 -16.88 -32.42 -4.31
N PHE A 73 -16.02 -32.33 -5.32
CA PHE A 73 -16.18 -33.01 -6.59
C PHE A 73 -16.08 -34.53 -6.40
N HIS A 74 -15.09 -35.00 -5.63
CA HIS A 74 -14.98 -36.41 -5.26
C HIS A 74 -16.22 -36.89 -4.48
N ALA A 75 -16.66 -36.14 -3.46
CA ALA A 75 -17.86 -36.48 -2.69
C ALA A 75 -19.13 -36.55 -3.56
N LEU A 76 -19.25 -35.66 -4.55
CA LEU A 76 -20.35 -35.66 -5.50
C LEU A 76 -20.32 -36.89 -6.42
N LEU A 77 -19.16 -37.27 -6.96
CA LEU A 77 -19.01 -38.47 -7.77
C LEU A 77 -19.42 -39.73 -7.01
N VAL A 78 -18.96 -39.86 -5.76
CA VAL A 78 -19.35 -40.95 -4.85
C VAL A 78 -20.85 -40.94 -4.61
N HIS A 79 -21.44 -39.76 -4.35
CA HIS A 79 -22.88 -39.65 -4.07
C HIS A 79 -23.76 -40.09 -5.25
N ILE A 80 -23.40 -39.73 -6.48
CA ILE A 80 -24.15 -40.13 -7.68
C ILE A 80 -23.77 -41.53 -8.20
N ASN A 81 -22.94 -42.27 -7.45
CA ASN A 81 -22.41 -43.57 -7.82
C ASN A 81 -21.76 -43.58 -9.22
N LYS A 82 -20.87 -42.60 -9.46
CA LYS A 82 -20.09 -42.47 -10.70
C LYS A 82 -18.60 -42.37 -10.39
N THR A 83 -17.79 -42.84 -11.32
CA THR A 83 -16.33 -42.80 -11.25
C THR A 83 -15.77 -41.58 -12.00
N SER A 84 -14.47 -41.29 -11.82
CA SER A 84 -13.80 -40.29 -12.67
C SER A 84 -13.77 -40.70 -14.14
N HIS A 85 -13.77 -42.01 -14.43
CA HIS A 85 -13.88 -42.55 -15.79
C HIS A 85 -15.22 -42.23 -16.43
N ASP A 86 -16.34 -42.44 -15.71
CA ASP A 86 -17.68 -42.08 -16.18
C ASP A 86 -17.78 -40.58 -16.50
N CYS A 87 -17.19 -39.74 -15.62
CA CYS A 87 -17.15 -38.30 -15.83
C CYS A 87 -16.34 -37.93 -17.07
N ALA A 88 -15.17 -38.54 -17.26
CA ALA A 88 -14.30 -38.29 -18.40
C ALA A 88 -14.98 -38.67 -19.72
N GLN A 89 -15.62 -39.84 -19.76
CA GLN A 89 -16.39 -40.32 -20.90
C GLN A 89 -17.55 -39.38 -21.23
N TYR A 90 -18.31 -38.93 -20.23
CA TYR A 90 -19.42 -37.99 -20.43
C TYR A 90 -18.95 -36.63 -20.97
N LEU A 91 -17.82 -36.14 -20.47
CA LEU A 91 -17.22 -34.88 -20.88
C LEU A 91 -16.43 -34.99 -22.19
N GLN A 92 -16.21 -36.20 -22.72
CA GLN A 92 -15.40 -36.47 -23.91
C GLN A 92 -13.99 -35.85 -23.76
N ILE A 93 -13.37 -36.06 -22.59
CA ILE A 93 -12.01 -35.63 -22.30
C ILE A 93 -11.18 -36.82 -21.80
N PRO A 94 -9.83 -36.78 -21.92
CA PRO A 94 -8.98 -37.79 -21.32
C PRO A 94 -9.22 -37.92 -19.81
N HIS A 95 -9.20 -39.16 -19.33
CA HIS A 95 -9.49 -39.51 -17.94
C HIS A 95 -8.50 -38.87 -16.96
N GLU A 96 -7.25 -38.73 -17.38
CA GLU A 96 -6.16 -38.09 -16.64
C GLU A 96 -6.49 -36.64 -16.29
N ILE A 97 -7.26 -35.94 -17.14
CA ILE A 97 -7.69 -34.56 -16.86
C ILE A 97 -8.66 -34.54 -15.67
N VAL A 98 -9.61 -35.48 -15.59
CA VAL A 98 -10.54 -35.54 -14.46
C VAL A 98 -9.80 -35.92 -13.17
N ASP A 99 -8.80 -36.79 -13.26
CA ASP A 99 -7.97 -37.13 -12.10
C ASP A 99 -7.17 -35.92 -11.60
N THR A 100 -6.67 -35.04 -12.48
CA THR A 100 -6.06 -33.76 -12.03
C THR A 100 -7.03 -32.85 -11.28
N TRP A 101 -8.33 -32.92 -11.56
CA TRP A 101 -9.35 -32.18 -10.81
C TRP A 101 -9.58 -32.80 -9.43
N LEU A 102 -9.60 -34.12 -9.33
CA LEU A 102 -9.76 -34.85 -8.06
C LEU A 102 -8.53 -34.74 -7.17
N MET A 103 -7.34 -34.59 -7.76
CA MET A 103 -6.11 -34.29 -7.03
C MET A 103 -5.95 -32.81 -6.68
N GLY A 104 -6.83 -31.94 -7.18
CA GLY A 104 -6.76 -30.50 -6.97
C GLY A 104 -5.58 -29.80 -7.65
N SER A 105 -4.92 -30.47 -8.60
CA SER A 105 -3.80 -29.91 -9.37
C SER A 105 -4.24 -29.09 -10.58
N ALA A 106 -5.49 -29.28 -11.03
CA ALA A 106 -6.12 -28.47 -12.06
C ALA A 106 -7.61 -28.26 -11.78
N TYR A 107 -8.24 -27.37 -12.56
CA TYR A 107 -9.67 -27.11 -12.52
C TYR A 107 -10.29 -27.34 -13.90
N PRO A 108 -11.58 -27.71 -13.97
CA PRO A 108 -12.31 -27.79 -15.23
C PRO A 108 -12.30 -26.44 -15.95
N SER A 109 -12.08 -26.48 -17.26
CA SER A 109 -12.17 -25.27 -18.07
C SER A 109 -13.61 -24.72 -18.06
N PRO A 110 -13.80 -23.41 -18.25
CA PRO A 110 -15.12 -22.79 -18.23
C PRO A 110 -16.11 -23.40 -19.23
N GLU A 111 -15.62 -23.92 -20.36
CA GLU A 111 -16.46 -24.57 -21.38
C GLU A 111 -17.01 -25.92 -20.92
N LEU A 112 -16.31 -26.61 -20.02
CA LEU A 112 -16.72 -27.91 -19.49
C LEU A 112 -17.68 -27.78 -18.31
N LEU A 113 -17.74 -26.61 -17.67
CA LEU A 113 -18.59 -26.37 -16.50
C LEU A 113 -20.08 -26.70 -16.72
N PRO A 114 -20.75 -26.27 -17.81
CA PRO A 114 -22.16 -26.63 -18.02
C PRO A 114 -22.39 -28.13 -18.21
N ARG A 115 -21.45 -28.81 -18.88
CA ARG A 115 -21.52 -30.27 -19.10
C ARG A 115 -21.27 -31.01 -17.79
N LEU A 116 -20.32 -30.54 -16.98
CA LEU A 116 -20.05 -31.08 -15.66
C LEU A 116 -21.27 -30.92 -14.73
N ALA A 117 -21.93 -29.76 -14.78
CA ALA A 117 -23.18 -29.51 -14.04
C ALA A 117 -24.29 -30.49 -14.42
N SER A 118 -24.44 -30.73 -15.72
CA SER A 118 -25.40 -31.68 -16.27
C SER A 118 -25.08 -33.11 -15.84
N PHE A 119 -23.80 -33.50 -15.88
CA PHE A 119 -23.34 -34.84 -15.49
C PHE A 119 -23.72 -35.18 -14.04
N ILE A 120 -23.46 -34.26 -13.12
CA ILE A 120 -23.74 -34.43 -11.68
C ILE A 120 -25.18 -34.06 -11.29
N SER A 121 -26.05 -33.77 -12.26
CA SER A 121 -27.45 -33.37 -12.03
C SER A 121 -27.63 -32.18 -11.08
N LEU A 122 -26.62 -31.30 -10.95
CA LEU A 122 -26.73 -30.10 -10.14
C LEU A 122 -27.42 -29.01 -10.97
N LYS A 123 -28.70 -28.75 -10.66
CA LYS A 123 -29.39 -27.54 -11.12
C LYS A 123 -28.68 -26.25 -10.70
N ASN A 124 -27.83 -26.30 -9.67
CA ASN A 124 -27.10 -25.15 -9.11
C ASN A 124 -25.59 -25.41 -9.02
N MET A 125 -24.85 -24.99 -10.05
CA MET A 125 -23.38 -24.91 -10.09
C MET A 125 -22.70 -24.18 -8.92
N PRO A 126 -23.32 -23.16 -8.27
CA PRO A 126 -22.71 -22.49 -7.13
C PRO A 126 -22.39 -23.41 -5.94
N LEU A 127 -22.95 -24.62 -5.87
CA LEU A 127 -22.65 -25.59 -4.80
C LEU A 127 -21.27 -26.26 -4.96
N LEU A 128 -20.81 -26.45 -6.21
CA LEU A 128 -19.52 -27.08 -6.51
C LEU A 128 -18.33 -26.17 -6.19
N PHE A 129 -18.53 -24.87 -6.36
CA PHE A 129 -17.47 -23.88 -6.25
C PHE A 129 -17.86 -22.88 -5.17
N ASN A 130 -17.14 -22.86 -4.04
CA ASN A 130 -17.24 -21.72 -3.12
C ASN A 130 -16.71 -20.44 -3.79
N ASP A 131 -17.02 -19.29 -3.21
CA ASP A 131 -16.58 -17.98 -3.73
C ASP A 131 -15.07 -17.94 -4.01
N THR A 132 -14.26 -18.63 -3.19
CA THR A 132 -12.80 -18.70 -3.37
C THR A 132 -12.40 -19.52 -4.61
N THR A 133 -13.07 -20.63 -4.89
CA THR A 133 -12.79 -21.47 -6.06
C THR A 133 -13.39 -20.88 -7.34
N GLN A 134 -14.60 -20.30 -7.26
CA GLN A 134 -15.17 -19.51 -8.36
C GLN A 134 -14.19 -18.39 -8.73
N LYS A 135 -13.65 -17.69 -7.73
CA LYS A 135 -12.62 -16.67 -7.91
C LYS A 135 -11.35 -17.25 -8.57
N GLN A 136 -10.84 -18.41 -8.17
CA GLN A 136 -9.66 -19.02 -8.80
C GLN A 136 -9.90 -19.44 -10.26
N ILE A 137 -11.05 -20.01 -10.59
CA ILE A 137 -11.40 -20.41 -11.96
C ILE A 137 -11.60 -19.17 -12.83
N LEU A 138 -12.25 -18.13 -12.32
CA LEU A 138 -12.36 -16.83 -12.99
C LEU A 138 -10.98 -16.19 -13.20
N LEU A 139 -10.06 -16.31 -12.25
CA LEU A 139 -8.68 -15.81 -12.38
C LEU A 139 -7.87 -16.54 -13.47
N GLN A 140 -8.14 -17.82 -13.71
CA GLN A 140 -7.50 -18.58 -14.80
C GLN A 140 -8.06 -18.21 -16.19
N CYS A 141 -9.25 -17.59 -16.26
CA CYS A 141 -9.84 -17.12 -17.52
C CYS A 141 -9.17 -15.83 -18.00
N ARG A 142 -8.19 -15.92 -18.91
CA ARG A 142 -7.51 -14.74 -19.49
C ARG A 142 -8.42 -13.88 -20.38
N ASN A 143 -9.51 -14.43 -20.90
CA ASN A 143 -10.43 -13.74 -21.80
C ASN A 143 -11.63 -13.14 -21.01
N PRO A 144 -11.82 -11.82 -21.00
CA PRO A 144 -12.94 -11.16 -20.29
C PRO A 144 -14.32 -11.61 -20.77
N TYR A 145 -14.47 -11.91 -22.06
CA TYR A 145 -15.73 -12.41 -22.64
C TYR A 145 -16.04 -13.84 -22.17
N ALA A 146 -15.03 -14.71 -22.14
CA ALA A 146 -15.18 -16.07 -21.60
C ALA A 146 -15.53 -16.03 -20.11
N ARG A 147 -14.94 -15.10 -19.36
CA ARG A 147 -15.21 -14.87 -17.94
C ARG A 147 -16.64 -14.39 -17.69
N ALA A 148 -17.10 -13.40 -18.46
CA ALA A 148 -18.48 -12.91 -18.38
C ALA A 148 -19.50 -13.99 -18.75
N LYS A 149 -19.21 -14.80 -19.77
CA LYS A 149 -20.05 -15.94 -20.17
C LYS A 149 -20.10 -17.03 -19.09
N ALA A 150 -18.97 -17.31 -18.43
CA ALA A 150 -18.90 -18.25 -17.31
C ALA A 150 -19.71 -17.76 -16.11
N LEU A 151 -19.54 -16.49 -15.71
CA LEU A 151 -20.33 -15.85 -14.64
C LEU A 151 -21.83 -15.89 -14.93
N ALA A 152 -22.22 -15.55 -16.16
CA ALA A 152 -23.62 -15.56 -16.54
C ALA A 152 -24.21 -16.99 -16.57
N SER A 153 -23.44 -17.99 -17.05
CA SER A 153 -23.84 -19.40 -16.96
C SER A 153 -23.94 -19.89 -15.51
N MET A 154 -23.06 -19.46 -14.61
CA MET A 154 -23.08 -19.82 -13.19
C MET A 154 -24.31 -19.27 -12.46
N ASN A 155 -24.89 -18.17 -12.95
CA ASN A 155 -26.06 -17.51 -12.39
C ASN A 155 -27.36 -17.80 -13.17
N GLY A 156 -27.36 -18.80 -14.05
CA GLY A 156 -28.56 -19.19 -14.82
C GLY A 156 -28.99 -18.20 -15.90
N ILE A 157 -28.12 -17.24 -16.27
CA ILE A 157 -28.40 -16.27 -17.34
C ILE A 157 -28.18 -16.96 -18.69
N THR A 158 -29.24 -17.09 -19.48
CA THR A 158 -29.20 -17.77 -20.78
C THR A 158 -28.35 -17.04 -21.81
N LYS A 159 -27.85 -17.78 -22.81
CA LYS A 159 -27.08 -17.23 -23.94
C LYS A 159 -27.84 -16.13 -24.69
N ASN A 160 -29.17 -16.26 -24.81
CA ASN A 160 -29.98 -15.25 -25.50
C ASN A 160 -30.05 -13.94 -24.71
N HIS A 161 -30.19 -14.00 -23.38
CA HIS A 161 -30.08 -12.81 -22.54
C HIS A 161 -28.70 -12.15 -22.69
N LEU A 162 -27.61 -12.90 -22.56
CA LEU A 162 -26.25 -12.37 -22.78
C LEU A 162 -26.07 -11.72 -24.16
N THR A 163 -26.62 -12.32 -25.22
CA THR A 163 -26.45 -11.82 -26.59
C THR A 163 -27.27 -10.54 -26.82
N GLN A 164 -28.46 -10.47 -26.22
CA GLN A 164 -29.31 -9.28 -26.20
C GLN A 164 -28.71 -8.14 -25.37
N TYR A 165 -27.91 -8.46 -24.33
CA TYR A 165 -27.29 -7.48 -23.43
C TYR A 165 -25.87 -7.04 -23.79
N LEU A 166 -25.08 -7.87 -24.48
CA LEU A 166 -23.67 -7.57 -24.79
C LEU A 166 -23.45 -6.97 -26.18
N GLY A 167 -24.45 -7.09 -27.08
CA GLY A 167 -24.30 -6.71 -28.49
C GLY A 167 -23.20 -7.50 -29.22
N SER A 168 -23.08 -7.33 -30.54
CA SER A 168 -22.05 -7.99 -31.35
C SER A 168 -20.63 -7.42 -31.15
N THR A 169 -20.47 -6.39 -30.31
CA THR A 169 -19.21 -5.67 -30.15
C THR A 169 -18.30 -6.35 -29.15
N LYS A 170 -17.07 -6.68 -29.58
CA LYS A 170 -15.97 -7.23 -28.76
C LYS A 170 -15.47 -6.28 -27.64
N ILE A 171 -16.16 -5.17 -27.37
CA ILE A 171 -15.76 -4.12 -26.43
C ILE A 171 -16.93 -3.84 -25.50
N PHE A 172 -16.70 -3.93 -24.19
CA PHE A 172 -17.71 -3.61 -23.16
C PHE A 172 -17.87 -2.09 -23.05
N ALA A 173 -19.07 -1.59 -23.36
CA ALA A 173 -19.43 -0.19 -23.09
C ALA A 173 -19.66 0.04 -21.57
N PRO A 174 -19.43 1.25 -21.03
CA PRO A 174 -19.69 1.64 -19.64
C PRO A 174 -21.07 1.23 -19.09
N TYR A 175 -22.10 1.24 -19.92
CA TYR A 175 -23.46 0.82 -19.55
C TYR A 175 -23.58 -0.69 -19.27
N HIS A 176 -22.82 -1.53 -19.97
CA HIS A 176 -22.82 -2.98 -19.70
C HIS A 176 -22.22 -3.31 -18.34
N ILE A 177 -21.39 -2.42 -17.78
CA ILE A 177 -20.66 -2.63 -16.53
C ILE A 177 -21.57 -2.41 -15.32
N SER A 178 -22.30 -1.30 -15.30
CA SER A 178 -23.30 -1.03 -14.26
C SER A 178 -24.41 -2.08 -14.26
N LEU A 179 -24.80 -2.58 -15.43
CA LEU A 179 -25.76 -3.66 -15.55
C LEU A 179 -25.24 -4.98 -14.96
N LEU A 180 -23.98 -5.36 -15.22
CA LEU A 180 -23.37 -6.57 -14.66
C LEU A 180 -23.13 -6.45 -13.15
N GLN A 181 -22.80 -5.26 -12.64
CA GLN A 181 -22.72 -5.02 -11.20
C GLN A 181 -24.06 -5.27 -10.51
N ASN A 182 -25.15 -4.77 -11.10
CA ASN A 182 -26.50 -4.96 -10.59
C ASN A 182 -26.95 -6.42 -10.71
N LEU A 183 -26.63 -7.09 -11.82
CA LEU A 183 -26.98 -8.51 -12.07
C LEU A 183 -26.25 -9.48 -11.13
N PHE A 184 -25.01 -9.19 -10.74
CA PHE A 184 -24.18 -10.09 -9.94
C PHE A 184 -23.95 -9.62 -8.49
N ASN A 185 -24.59 -8.51 -8.09
CA ASN A 185 -24.44 -7.91 -6.76
C ASN A 185 -22.97 -7.75 -6.33
N LEU A 186 -22.10 -7.40 -7.30
CA LEU A 186 -20.66 -7.38 -7.08
C LEU A 186 -20.24 -6.07 -6.40
N PRO A 187 -19.43 -6.13 -5.33
CA PRO A 187 -19.12 -4.96 -4.49
C PRO A 187 -18.27 -3.90 -5.21
N HIS A 188 -17.67 -4.20 -6.37
CA HIS A 188 -16.87 -3.23 -7.12
C HIS A 188 -16.79 -3.54 -8.63
N PRO A 189 -16.85 -2.53 -9.53
CA PRO A 189 -16.79 -2.73 -10.99
C PRO A 189 -15.46 -3.28 -11.49
N ASP A 190 -14.41 -3.18 -10.67
CA ASP A 190 -13.04 -3.62 -11.00
C ASP A 190 -12.93 -5.14 -11.20
N TYR A 191 -13.83 -5.92 -10.57
CA TYR A 191 -13.85 -7.38 -10.70
C TYR A 191 -14.29 -7.85 -12.09
N ILE A 192 -15.16 -7.09 -12.75
CA ILE A 192 -15.88 -7.54 -13.95
C ILE A 192 -15.08 -7.24 -15.21
N LEU A 193 -14.38 -6.10 -15.26
CA LEU A 193 -13.97 -5.54 -16.53
C LEU A 193 -12.61 -5.97 -17.07
N PHE A 194 -11.60 -6.18 -16.21
CA PHE A 194 -10.22 -6.31 -16.71
C PHE A 194 -9.43 -7.46 -16.11
N GLY A 195 -10.03 -8.19 -15.17
CA GLY A 195 -9.40 -9.34 -14.53
C GLY A 195 -8.07 -9.07 -13.84
N MET A 196 -7.80 -7.80 -13.55
CA MET A 196 -6.60 -7.36 -12.85
C MET A 196 -6.97 -7.19 -11.39
N LEU A 197 -6.31 -7.95 -10.51
CA LEU A 197 -6.51 -7.80 -9.08
C LEU A 197 -6.07 -6.38 -8.65
N GLN A 198 -6.64 -5.88 -7.55
CA GLN A 198 -6.23 -4.61 -6.97
C GLN A 198 -4.70 -4.56 -6.76
N SER A 199 -4.11 -5.66 -6.28
CA SER A 199 -2.67 -5.84 -6.12
C SER A 199 -1.89 -5.76 -7.44
N ASP A 200 -2.45 -6.24 -8.55
CA ASP A 200 -1.81 -6.18 -9.86
C ASP A 200 -1.86 -4.76 -10.43
N LEU A 201 -2.97 -4.06 -10.20
CA LEU A 201 -3.10 -2.65 -10.55
C LEU A 201 -2.08 -1.80 -9.77
N GLU A 202 -1.94 -2.04 -8.46
CA GLU A 202 -0.95 -1.37 -7.60
C GLU A 202 0.46 -1.64 -8.11
N LYS A 203 0.78 -2.91 -8.33
CA LYS A 203 2.08 -3.32 -8.84
C LYS A 203 2.40 -2.66 -10.18
N ARG A 204 1.48 -2.68 -11.14
CA ARG A 204 1.70 -2.05 -12.45
C ARG A 204 1.81 -0.53 -12.36
N CYS A 205 0.98 0.13 -11.55
CA CYS A 205 1.09 1.57 -11.35
C CYS A 205 2.43 1.93 -10.69
N SER A 206 2.89 1.16 -9.70
CA SER A 206 4.19 1.39 -9.05
C SER A 206 5.38 1.25 -10.00
N CYS A 207 5.27 0.44 -11.05
CA CYS A 207 6.31 0.30 -12.07
C CYS A 207 6.32 1.42 -13.12
N LEU A 208 5.29 2.26 -13.19
CA LEU A 208 5.22 3.35 -14.15
C LEU A 208 5.93 4.59 -13.59
N PRO A 209 6.88 5.18 -14.32
CA PRO A 209 7.85 6.16 -13.77
C PRO A 209 7.30 7.57 -13.59
N SER A 210 6.06 7.86 -14.02
CA SER A 210 5.51 9.20 -13.92
C SER A 210 4.00 9.21 -13.72
N PHE A 211 3.52 10.31 -13.14
CA PHE A 211 2.10 10.58 -12.98
C PHE A 211 1.33 10.43 -14.31
N GLY A 212 1.82 11.05 -15.38
CA GLY A 212 1.19 11.02 -16.69
C GLY A 212 1.04 9.61 -17.27
N LYS A 213 2.08 8.76 -17.11
CA LYS A 213 2.03 7.36 -17.56
C LYS A 213 1.02 6.55 -16.73
N ARG A 214 0.96 6.75 -15.41
CA ARG A 214 -0.05 6.11 -14.53
C ARG A 214 -1.46 6.54 -14.89
N LEU A 215 -1.69 7.84 -15.06
CA LEU A 215 -2.97 8.39 -15.48
C LEU A 215 -3.42 7.80 -16.82
N ASN A 216 -2.51 7.74 -17.81
CA ASN A 216 -2.82 7.17 -19.11
C ASN A 216 -3.14 5.68 -19.05
N PHE A 217 -2.38 4.92 -18.26
CA PHE A 217 -2.60 3.49 -18.07
C PHE A 217 -3.97 3.22 -17.45
N ILE A 218 -4.31 3.91 -16.37
CA ILE A 218 -5.61 3.73 -15.71
C ILE A 218 -6.76 4.19 -16.61
N ARG A 219 -6.60 5.31 -17.32
CA ARG A 219 -7.56 5.76 -18.34
C ARG A 219 -7.81 4.69 -19.40
N GLN A 220 -6.75 4.11 -19.95
CA GLN A 220 -6.83 3.06 -20.98
C GLN A 220 -7.50 1.80 -20.44
N ILE A 221 -7.16 1.39 -19.21
CA ILE A 221 -7.87 0.30 -18.52
C ILE A 221 -9.34 0.66 -18.46
N ARG A 222 -9.74 1.85 -18.01
CA ARG A 222 -11.16 2.26 -17.95
C ARG A 222 -11.84 2.41 -19.32
N GLY A 223 -11.14 2.15 -20.44
CA GLY A 223 -11.70 2.27 -21.78
C GLY A 223 -12.08 3.71 -22.16
N MET A 224 -11.61 4.70 -21.41
CA MET A 224 -11.95 6.11 -21.65
C MET A 224 -11.02 6.69 -22.70
N ARG A 225 -11.56 7.42 -23.66
CA ARG A 225 -10.76 8.27 -24.56
C ARG A 225 -10.29 9.54 -23.85
N ILE A 226 -9.30 10.24 -24.41
CA ILE A 226 -8.76 11.48 -23.83
C ILE A 226 -9.85 12.57 -23.76
N ASP A 227 -10.64 12.74 -24.82
CA ASP A 227 -11.77 13.68 -24.88
C ASP A 227 -12.86 13.35 -23.84
N GLN A 228 -13.17 12.07 -23.65
CA GLN A 228 -14.14 11.64 -22.64
C GLN A 228 -13.68 11.96 -21.21
N LEU A 229 -12.43 11.62 -20.86
CA LEU A 229 -11.89 11.93 -19.53
C LEU A 229 -11.74 13.44 -19.32
N ALA A 230 -11.31 14.19 -20.34
CA ALA A 230 -11.21 15.64 -20.27
C ALA A 230 -12.58 16.30 -20.06
N SER A 231 -13.61 15.84 -20.78
CA SER A 231 -14.99 16.30 -20.62
C SER A 231 -15.53 16.00 -19.22
N ALA A 232 -15.32 14.79 -18.70
CA ALA A 232 -15.71 14.41 -17.34
C ALA A 232 -15.03 15.26 -16.25
N LEU A 233 -13.84 15.79 -16.54
CA LEU A 233 -13.08 16.67 -15.65
C LEU A 233 -13.32 18.15 -15.90
N SER A 234 -14.16 18.52 -16.87
CA SER A 234 -14.40 19.91 -17.29
C SER A 234 -13.10 20.67 -17.64
N ILE A 235 -12.17 20.00 -18.32
CA ILE A 235 -10.91 20.59 -18.81
C ILE A 235 -10.76 20.38 -20.31
N SER A 236 -9.83 21.13 -20.94
CA SER A 236 -9.53 20.90 -22.35
C SER A 236 -8.80 19.56 -22.56
N PRO A 237 -9.05 18.83 -23.66
CA PRO A 237 -8.29 17.63 -24.02
C PRO A 237 -6.78 17.89 -24.15
N LYS A 238 -6.40 19.12 -24.56
CA LYS A 238 -5.00 19.56 -24.64
C LYS A 238 -4.34 19.59 -23.26
N THR A 239 -5.04 20.10 -22.25
CA THR A 239 -4.57 20.12 -20.85
C THR A 239 -4.34 18.70 -20.34
N LEU A 240 -5.31 17.80 -20.54
CA LEU A 240 -5.17 16.40 -20.12
C LEU A 240 -4.02 15.70 -20.85
N LYS A 241 -3.86 15.96 -22.16
CA LYS A 241 -2.76 15.42 -22.95
C LYS A 241 -1.40 15.92 -22.44
N ASN A 242 -1.30 17.20 -22.06
CA ASN A 242 -0.09 17.73 -21.44
C ASN A 242 0.27 17.02 -20.12
N TRP A 243 -0.73 16.64 -19.31
CA TRP A 243 -0.48 15.86 -18.09
C TRP A 243 0.02 14.45 -18.38
N ILE A 244 -0.51 13.83 -19.44
CA ILE A 244 -0.16 12.46 -19.85
C ILE A 244 1.22 12.38 -20.51
N ASP A 245 1.51 13.29 -21.45
CA ASP A 245 2.67 13.19 -22.35
C ASP A 245 3.87 13.98 -21.85
N ASN A 246 3.66 15.19 -21.35
CA ASN A 246 4.75 16.16 -21.11
C ASN A 246 5.25 16.16 -19.66
N GLY A 247 4.75 15.25 -18.82
CA GLY A 247 5.12 15.16 -17.41
C GLY A 247 4.64 16.34 -16.54
N SER A 248 3.85 17.25 -17.10
CA SER A 248 3.25 18.33 -16.32
C SER A 248 2.28 17.75 -15.28
N LEU A 249 2.39 18.19 -14.03
CA LEU A 249 1.51 17.74 -12.97
C LEU A 249 0.21 18.55 -12.98
N PRO A 250 -0.97 17.90 -12.81
CA PRO A 250 -2.20 18.64 -12.58
C PRO A 250 -2.10 19.41 -11.25
N PRO A 251 -2.84 20.52 -11.10
CA PRO A 251 -2.96 21.17 -9.79
C PRO A 251 -3.54 20.18 -8.78
N ILE A 252 -3.11 20.30 -7.52
CA ILE A 252 -3.50 19.39 -6.44
C ILE A 252 -5.02 19.23 -6.28
N SER A 253 -5.76 20.31 -6.54
CA SER A 253 -7.22 20.36 -6.52
C SER A 253 -7.86 19.41 -7.55
N MET A 254 -7.16 19.07 -8.64
CA MET A 254 -7.63 18.16 -9.68
C MET A 254 -7.39 16.68 -9.37
N ILE A 255 -6.55 16.34 -8.39
CA ILE A 255 -6.29 14.94 -8.02
C ILE A 255 -7.57 14.23 -7.57
N LYS A 256 -8.37 14.89 -6.72
CA LYS A 256 -9.63 14.31 -6.22
C LYS A 256 -10.69 14.12 -7.33
N PRO A 257 -10.95 15.10 -8.22
CA PRO A 257 -11.77 14.89 -9.41
C PRO A 257 -11.30 13.75 -10.31
N ILE A 258 -9.99 13.69 -10.62
CA ILE A 258 -9.42 12.63 -11.47
C ILE A 258 -9.68 11.25 -10.87
N THR A 259 -9.41 11.10 -9.58
CA THR A 259 -9.53 9.83 -8.86
C THR A 259 -10.97 9.40 -8.69
N HIS A 260 -11.88 10.35 -8.50
CA HIS A 260 -13.32 10.11 -8.50
C HIS A 260 -13.84 9.62 -9.87
N VAL A 261 -13.51 10.33 -10.95
CA VAL A 261 -13.92 9.95 -12.33
C VAL A 261 -13.37 8.57 -12.72
N LEU A 262 -12.13 8.28 -12.34
CA LEU A 262 -11.49 7.00 -12.63
C LEU A 262 -11.86 5.90 -11.62
N ASN A 263 -12.62 6.23 -10.57
CA ASN A 263 -12.96 5.35 -9.45
C ASN A 263 -11.73 4.59 -8.92
N ILE A 264 -10.70 5.33 -8.53
CA ILE A 264 -9.47 4.80 -7.92
C ILE A 264 -9.11 5.61 -6.68
N PRO A 265 -8.38 5.05 -5.71
CA PRO A 265 -7.73 5.85 -4.67
C PRO A 265 -6.63 6.76 -5.24
N ALA A 266 -6.43 7.94 -4.64
CA ALA A 266 -5.46 8.92 -5.14
C ALA A 266 -4.00 8.46 -5.07
N PHE A 267 -3.66 7.58 -4.12
CA PHE A 267 -2.31 7.05 -4.01
C PHE A 267 -1.84 6.32 -5.28
N TYR A 268 -2.73 5.70 -6.07
CA TYR A 268 -2.36 5.02 -7.32
C TYR A 268 -1.71 5.94 -8.35
N LEU A 269 -2.08 7.21 -8.38
CA LEU A 269 -1.49 8.17 -9.30
C LEU A 269 -0.18 8.75 -8.76
N LEU A 270 0.01 8.68 -7.44
CA LEU A 270 1.05 9.41 -6.71
C LEU A 270 2.10 8.49 -6.08
N THR A 271 2.06 7.17 -6.33
CA THR A 271 2.96 6.17 -5.72
C THR A 271 4.47 6.41 -5.86
N ASP A 272 4.88 7.33 -6.74
CA ASP A 272 6.29 7.64 -6.93
C ASP A 272 6.70 8.79 -6.01
N GLN A 273 7.72 8.52 -5.19
CA GLN A 273 8.31 9.49 -4.28
C GLN A 273 8.66 10.80 -4.99
N ARG A 274 9.17 10.77 -6.23
CA ARG A 274 9.52 11.97 -7.01
C ARG A 274 8.31 12.85 -7.30
N VAL A 275 7.15 12.23 -7.49
CA VAL A 275 5.90 12.97 -7.70
C VAL A 275 5.45 13.64 -6.41
N HIS A 276 5.61 12.97 -5.26
CA HIS A 276 5.42 13.61 -3.96
C HIS A 276 6.37 14.78 -3.77
N GLU A 277 7.66 14.63 -4.08
CA GLU A 277 8.66 15.71 -3.99
C GLU A 277 8.29 16.92 -4.85
N GLN A 278 7.89 16.69 -6.10
CA GLN A 278 7.46 17.75 -7.00
C GLN A 278 6.24 18.50 -6.46
N TYR A 279 5.20 17.79 -6.00
CA TYR A 279 4.03 18.44 -5.40
C TYR A 279 4.39 19.21 -4.14
N LEU A 280 5.19 18.62 -3.26
CA LEU A 280 5.58 19.27 -2.01
C LEU A 280 6.44 20.51 -2.27
N GLY A 281 7.36 20.46 -3.23
CA GLY A 281 8.17 21.62 -3.65
C GLY A 281 7.34 22.79 -4.18
N MET A 282 6.15 22.51 -4.73
CA MET A 282 5.19 23.54 -5.16
C MET A 282 4.31 24.09 -4.02
N LEU A 283 4.34 23.48 -2.84
CA LEU A 283 3.56 23.86 -1.67
C LEU A 283 4.46 24.49 -0.61
N PRO A 284 4.67 25.82 -0.63
CA PRO A 284 5.56 26.49 0.32
C PRO A 284 4.97 26.48 1.73
N ASP A 285 3.65 26.55 1.86
CA ASP A 285 2.98 26.56 3.16
C ASP A 285 2.91 25.14 3.76
N PRO A 286 3.45 24.94 4.98
CA PRO A 286 3.36 23.66 5.65
C PRO A 286 1.92 23.15 5.86
N ALA A 287 0.94 24.04 6.02
CA ALA A 287 -0.45 23.63 6.13
C ALA A 287 -0.98 23.00 4.83
N GLU A 288 -0.59 23.54 3.66
CA GLU A 288 -0.93 22.96 2.37
C GLU A 288 -0.33 21.56 2.19
N ARG A 289 0.86 21.31 2.73
CA ARG A 289 1.49 19.98 2.68
C ARG A 289 0.75 18.95 3.52
N ILE A 290 0.26 19.34 4.69
CA ILE A 290 -0.61 18.45 5.48
C ILE A 290 -1.94 18.24 4.75
N ARG A 291 -2.48 19.29 4.10
CA ARG A 291 -3.70 19.17 3.27
C ARG A 291 -3.49 18.24 2.09
N TYR A 292 -2.30 18.24 1.50
CA TYR A 292 -1.90 17.29 0.46
C TYR A 292 -1.96 15.85 0.97
N ILE A 293 -1.27 15.53 2.08
CA ILE A 293 -1.31 14.19 2.68
C ILE A 293 -2.75 13.77 3.00
N LYS A 294 -3.52 14.68 3.61
CA LYS A 294 -4.94 14.46 3.91
C LYS A 294 -5.72 14.03 2.67
N THR A 295 -5.50 14.74 1.56
CA THR A 295 -6.22 14.53 0.30
C THR A 295 -5.82 13.22 -0.37
N ILE A 296 -4.53 12.88 -0.40
CA ILE A 296 -4.03 11.67 -1.07
C ILE A 296 -4.52 10.40 -0.39
N TYR A 297 -4.43 10.36 0.94
CA TYR A 297 -4.78 9.16 1.70
C TYR A 297 -6.26 9.14 2.12
N GLY A 298 -7.01 10.20 1.83
CA GLY A 298 -8.41 10.32 2.25
C GLY A 298 -8.56 10.38 3.78
N PHE A 299 -7.54 10.84 4.50
CA PHE A 299 -7.56 10.87 5.96
C PHE A 299 -8.51 11.94 6.49
N SER A 300 -9.23 11.60 7.57
CA SER A 300 -9.93 12.60 8.37
C SER A 300 -8.96 13.37 9.27
N ASN A 301 -9.42 14.47 9.87
CA ASN A 301 -8.62 15.16 10.89
C ASN A 301 -8.33 14.25 12.10
N LYS A 302 -9.22 13.29 12.38
CA LYS A 302 -9.03 12.30 13.44
C LYS A 302 -7.90 11.34 13.11
N ASP A 303 -7.86 10.83 11.89
CA ASP A 303 -6.82 9.90 11.43
C ASP A 303 -5.44 10.56 11.45
N LEU A 304 -5.35 11.81 10.96
CA LEU A 304 -4.12 12.59 11.03
C LEU A 304 -3.72 12.88 12.48
N GLY A 305 -4.68 13.18 13.36
CA GLY A 305 -4.40 13.38 14.78
C GLY A 305 -3.74 12.16 15.42
N ILE A 306 -4.30 10.97 15.18
CA ILE A 306 -3.72 9.70 15.64
C ILE A 306 -2.31 9.50 15.08
N ARG A 307 -2.12 9.66 13.77
CA ARG A 307 -0.83 9.44 13.10
C ARG A 307 0.24 10.42 13.54
N PHE A 308 -0.12 11.68 13.75
CA PHE A 308 0.79 12.72 14.20
C PHE A 308 0.96 12.77 15.73
N ASN A 309 0.16 12.01 16.47
CA ASN A 309 0.06 12.06 17.93
C ASN A 309 -0.32 13.47 18.45
N VAL A 310 -1.34 14.07 17.84
CA VAL A 310 -1.92 15.36 18.24
C VAL A 310 -3.43 15.28 18.25
N SER A 311 -4.08 16.22 18.94
CA SER A 311 -5.54 16.28 18.95
C SER A 311 -6.10 16.60 17.55
N PRO A 312 -7.25 16.04 17.13
CA PRO A 312 -7.90 16.38 15.87
C PRO A 312 -8.20 17.90 15.71
N PRO A 313 -8.57 18.64 16.78
CA PRO A 313 -8.68 20.10 16.71
C PRO A 313 -7.35 20.81 16.38
N THR A 314 -6.21 20.27 16.82
CA THR A 314 -4.88 20.80 16.45
C THR A 314 -4.66 20.68 14.94
N VAL A 315 -4.99 19.53 14.35
CA VAL A 315 -4.92 19.33 12.88
C VAL A 315 -5.85 20.30 12.15
N SER A 316 -7.08 20.46 12.63
CA SER A 316 -8.04 21.40 12.05
C SER A 316 -7.53 22.84 12.10
N ARG A 317 -6.86 23.22 13.20
CA ARG A 317 -6.22 24.52 13.38
C ARG A 317 -5.09 24.72 12.37
N TRP A 318 -4.25 23.72 12.09
CA TRP A 318 -3.21 23.84 11.06
C TRP A 318 -3.81 24.02 9.66
N LEU A 319 -4.88 23.30 9.34
CA LEU A 319 -5.49 23.33 8.01
C LEU A 319 -6.34 24.59 7.73
N SER A 320 -6.65 25.36 8.77
CA SER A 320 -7.41 26.61 8.67
C SER A 320 -6.53 27.75 8.18
N SER A 321 -6.94 28.42 7.10
CA SER A 321 -6.23 29.56 6.51
C SER A 321 -6.02 30.75 7.46
N LYS A 322 -6.79 30.82 8.55
CA LYS A 322 -6.74 31.93 9.53
C LYS A 322 -5.70 31.76 10.63
N ASN A 323 -5.02 30.62 10.72
CA ASN A 323 -4.16 30.32 11.86
C ASN A 323 -2.67 30.39 11.49
N THR A 324 -1.89 31.11 12.30
CA THR A 324 -0.45 31.27 12.13
C THR A 324 0.38 30.16 12.78
N LYS A 325 -0.24 29.28 13.57
CA LYS A 325 0.49 28.18 14.21
C LYS A 325 0.84 27.10 13.21
N THR A 326 2.12 26.98 12.91
CA THR A 326 2.68 25.89 12.12
C THR A 326 2.85 24.61 12.97
N PRO A 327 2.70 23.43 12.35
CA PRO A 327 3.09 22.16 12.97
C PRO A 327 4.56 22.17 13.42
N ASP A 328 4.85 21.42 14.47
CA ASP A 328 6.23 21.20 14.91
C ASP A 328 7.02 20.29 13.95
N ILE A 329 8.34 20.25 14.13
CA ILE A 329 9.25 19.46 13.29
C ILE A 329 8.92 17.95 13.29
N HIS A 330 8.44 17.41 14.42
CA HIS A 330 8.15 15.99 14.56
C HIS A 330 6.90 15.59 13.77
N VAL A 331 5.94 16.51 13.61
CA VAL A 331 4.80 16.31 12.71
C VAL A 331 5.27 16.18 11.26
N TYR A 332 6.25 16.99 10.83
CA TYR A 332 6.81 16.85 9.48
C TYR A 332 7.61 15.59 9.28
N GLN A 333 8.37 15.14 10.28
CA GLN A 333 9.06 13.84 10.22
C GLN A 333 8.05 12.69 10.05
N LYS A 334 6.96 12.70 10.82
CA LYS A 334 5.88 11.71 10.67
C LYS A 334 5.17 11.81 9.33
N ALA A 335 4.93 13.02 8.84
CA ALA A 335 4.37 13.27 7.51
C ALA A 335 5.28 12.73 6.39
N ALA A 336 6.60 12.91 6.54
CA ALA A 336 7.61 12.38 5.65
C ALA A 336 7.55 10.84 5.61
N LEU A 337 7.56 10.21 6.79
CA LEU A 337 7.46 8.76 6.92
C LEU A 337 6.17 8.18 6.30
N LEU A 338 5.03 8.87 6.46
CA LEU A 338 3.76 8.44 5.84
C LEU A 338 3.83 8.41 4.32
N LEU A 339 4.59 9.33 3.72
CA LEU A 339 4.80 9.41 2.27
C LEU A 339 5.97 8.53 1.79
N GLY A 340 6.63 7.79 2.69
CA GLY A 340 7.77 6.92 2.36
C GLY A 340 9.11 7.65 2.24
N PHE A 341 9.22 8.88 2.76
CA PHE A 341 10.51 9.59 2.82
C PHE A 341 11.36 9.12 4.01
N SER A 342 12.68 9.13 3.83
CA SER A 342 13.66 8.61 4.80
C SER A 342 14.11 9.60 5.90
N ASP A 343 13.35 10.66 6.16
CA ASP A 343 13.38 11.57 7.34
C ASP A 343 13.71 13.06 7.09
N SER A 344 14.56 13.43 6.13
CA SER A 344 15.00 14.85 5.99
C SER A 344 14.52 15.58 4.73
N SER A 345 14.33 14.86 3.63
CA SER A 345 14.06 15.46 2.32
C SER A 345 12.72 16.23 2.31
N TYR A 346 11.69 15.70 2.96
CA TYR A 346 10.36 16.34 3.10
C TYR A 346 10.42 17.75 3.73
N ILE A 347 11.30 17.94 4.73
CA ILE A 347 11.49 19.22 5.41
C ILE A 347 12.25 20.19 4.51
N GLN A 348 13.25 19.69 3.77
CA GLN A 348 14.08 20.50 2.87
C GLN A 348 13.30 21.10 1.70
N TYR A 349 12.29 20.40 1.16
CA TYR A 349 11.57 20.88 -0.02
C TYR A 349 10.63 22.08 0.24
N GLY A 350 10.55 22.65 1.45
CA GLY A 350 9.58 23.72 1.78
C GLY A 350 10.04 24.91 2.55
N LEU A 351 11.20 24.79 3.16
CA LEU A 351 11.92 25.97 3.57
C LEU A 351 12.55 26.47 2.27
N SER A 352 11.95 27.48 1.64
CA SER A 352 12.66 28.24 0.63
C SER A 352 14.03 28.59 1.20
N GLU A 353 15.10 28.50 0.41
CA GLU A 353 16.46 28.92 0.82
C GLU A 353 16.46 30.19 1.69
N PRO A 354 15.66 31.24 1.43
CA PRO A 354 15.58 32.39 2.32
C PRO A 354 15.04 32.10 3.74
N ALA A 355 14.08 31.21 3.98
CA ALA A 355 13.61 30.91 5.35
C ALA A 355 14.64 30.09 6.15
N TYR A 356 15.42 29.26 5.45
CA TYR A 356 16.53 28.48 6.01
C TYR A 356 17.77 29.36 6.25
N HIS A 357 18.12 30.22 5.29
CA HIS A 357 19.16 31.23 5.45
C HIS A 357 18.77 32.31 6.44
N GLU A 358 17.50 32.67 6.58
CA GLU A 358 17.03 33.60 7.61
C GLU A 358 17.18 32.96 9.00
N GLN A 359 16.86 31.68 9.19
CA GLN A 359 17.11 31.01 10.48
C GLN A 359 18.61 30.88 10.83
N ILE A 360 19.48 30.68 9.84
CA ILE A 360 20.94 30.70 10.02
C ILE A 360 21.48 32.14 10.18
N ASN A 361 20.90 33.13 9.49
CA ASN A 361 21.24 34.55 9.63
C ASN A 361 20.71 35.14 10.95
N LEU A 362 19.65 34.56 11.53
CA LEU A 362 19.15 34.88 12.87
C LEU A 362 20.05 34.32 13.97
N LEU A 363 20.81 33.24 13.71
CA LEU A 363 21.89 32.79 14.61
C LEU A 363 23.06 33.77 14.64
N THR A 364 23.23 34.60 13.61
CA THR A 364 24.40 35.48 13.46
C THR A 364 24.12 36.96 13.69
N ASN A 365 22.96 37.51 13.32
CA ASN A 365 22.84 38.97 13.22
C ASN A 365 22.17 39.70 14.40
N HIS A 366 21.42 39.07 15.31
CA HIS A 366 20.72 39.81 16.39
C HIS A 366 20.71 39.08 17.74
N GLY A 367 20.40 39.82 18.81
CA GLY A 367 20.66 39.51 20.23
C GLY A 367 20.18 38.16 20.78
N THR A 368 20.43 37.93 22.08
CA THR A 368 20.28 36.65 22.80
C THR A 368 18.97 35.87 22.55
N ASN A 369 17.88 36.55 22.19
CA ASN A 369 16.56 35.99 21.88
C ASN A 369 16.44 35.26 20.52
N HIS A 370 17.39 35.41 19.61
CA HIS A 370 17.41 34.64 18.36
C HIS A 370 18.30 33.39 18.45
N PHE A 371 19.44 33.52 19.15
CA PHE A 371 20.34 32.39 19.40
C PHE A 371 19.62 31.22 20.08
N ASN A 372 18.86 31.51 21.13
CA ASN A 372 18.20 30.48 21.93
C ASN A 372 17.12 29.72 21.14
N SER A 373 16.32 30.43 20.34
CA SER A 373 15.27 29.88 19.49
C SER A 373 15.86 28.97 18.40
N SER A 374 16.95 29.40 17.78
CA SER A 374 17.63 28.63 16.74
C SER A 374 18.40 27.43 17.31
N LEU A 375 19.02 27.56 18.48
CA LEU A 375 19.63 26.43 19.19
C LEU A 375 18.58 25.37 19.54
N LEU A 376 17.40 25.80 20.04
CA LEU A 376 16.29 24.91 20.34
C LEU A 376 15.81 24.15 19.10
N ASN A 377 15.63 24.86 17.99
CA ASN A 377 15.21 24.26 16.72
C ASN A 377 16.25 23.26 16.19
N ALA A 378 17.54 23.61 16.23
CA ALA A 378 18.62 22.72 15.80
C ALA A 378 18.70 21.46 16.67
N MET A 379 18.51 21.59 18.00
CA MET A 379 18.41 20.46 18.92
C MET A 379 17.23 19.55 18.58
N HIS A 380 16.05 20.11 18.34
CA HIS A 380 14.87 19.36 17.93
C HIS A 380 15.08 18.65 16.59
N TRP A 381 15.72 19.32 15.62
CA TRP A 381 16.01 18.75 14.30
C TRP A 381 16.93 17.53 14.39
N ARG A 382 17.92 17.57 15.28
CA ARG A 382 18.83 16.44 15.53
C ARG A 382 18.28 15.42 16.53
N GLY A 383 17.09 15.63 17.09
CA GLY A 383 16.53 14.78 18.14
C GLY A 383 17.37 14.75 19.42
N ILE A 384 18.15 15.80 19.69
CA ILE A 384 19.05 15.89 20.84
C ILE A 384 18.31 16.55 22.01
N THR A 385 18.21 15.84 23.12
CA THR A 385 17.66 16.37 24.37
C THR A 385 18.61 17.37 25.04
N ARG A 386 18.10 18.22 25.94
CA ARG A 386 18.95 19.14 26.73
C ARG A 386 20.04 18.42 27.52
N LYS A 387 19.74 17.24 28.07
CA LYS A 387 20.70 16.41 28.81
C LYS A 387 21.81 15.88 27.91
N GLN A 388 21.45 15.39 26.71
CA GLN A 388 22.43 14.96 25.71
C GLN A 388 23.28 16.12 25.21
N MET A 389 22.69 17.30 24.99
CA MET A 389 23.42 18.51 24.60
C MET A 389 24.41 18.93 25.69
N ALA A 390 23.97 18.97 26.96
CA ALA A 390 24.83 19.30 28.08
C ALA A 390 26.02 18.35 28.20
N ALA A 391 25.76 17.03 28.11
CA ALA A 391 26.80 16.00 28.11
C ALA A 391 27.77 16.16 26.93
N ALA A 392 27.26 16.40 25.72
CA ALA A 392 28.07 16.55 24.52
C ALA A 392 28.95 17.81 24.56
N CYS A 393 28.44 18.91 25.11
CA CYS A 393 29.20 20.15 25.30
C CYS A 393 30.14 20.11 26.52
N GLN A 394 30.02 19.09 27.40
CA GLN A 394 30.70 19.01 28.70
C GLN A 394 30.35 20.19 29.62
N VAL A 395 29.08 20.58 29.66
CA VAL A 395 28.55 21.63 30.53
C VAL A 395 27.41 21.09 31.39
N SER A 396 27.02 21.86 32.41
CA SER A 396 25.86 21.48 33.22
C SER A 396 24.55 21.61 32.42
N LEU A 397 23.53 20.85 32.82
CA LEU A 397 22.17 20.99 32.25
C LEU A 397 21.61 22.41 32.46
N GLU A 398 21.97 23.04 33.57
CA GLU A 398 21.58 24.41 33.89
C GLU A 398 22.18 25.40 32.88
N THR A 399 23.44 25.21 32.49
CA THR A 399 24.10 26.03 31.46
C THR A 399 23.34 25.99 30.13
N VAL A 400 22.96 24.80 29.65
CA VAL A 400 22.15 24.66 28.43
C VAL A 400 20.76 25.28 28.59
N THR A 401 20.16 25.16 29.77
CA THR A 401 18.85 25.77 30.06
C THR A 401 18.93 27.30 30.02
N ARG A 402 19.99 27.89 30.57
CA ARG A 402 20.28 29.33 30.49
C ARG A 402 20.53 29.79 29.06
N TRP A 403 21.19 28.98 28.21
CA TRP A 403 21.32 29.25 26.78
C TRP A 403 19.97 29.29 26.08
N LEU A 404 19.11 28.29 26.30
CA LEU A 404 17.78 28.22 25.71
C LEU A 404 16.80 29.29 26.26
N ALA A 405 17.07 29.81 27.46
CA ALA A 405 16.34 30.94 28.03
C ALA A 405 16.88 32.31 27.57
N GLY A 406 17.98 32.36 26.81
CA GLY A 406 18.62 33.62 26.40
C GLY A 406 19.32 34.37 27.55
N LEU A 407 19.51 33.72 28.70
CA LEU A 407 20.12 34.30 29.90
C LEU A 407 21.65 34.26 29.87
N GLN A 408 22.24 33.42 29.02
CA GLN A 408 23.67 33.25 28.87
C GLN A 408 23.99 32.82 27.44
N LEU A 409 25.09 33.31 26.87
CA LEU A 409 25.62 32.80 25.60
C LEU A 409 26.76 31.83 25.87
N PRO A 410 26.91 30.77 25.06
CA PRO A 410 28.11 29.94 25.09
C PRO A 410 29.33 30.76 24.65
N ASP A 411 30.49 30.45 25.23
CA ASP A 411 31.76 30.99 24.74
C ASP A 411 32.12 30.43 23.36
N MET A 412 33.19 30.96 22.77
CA MET A 412 33.65 30.58 21.43
C MET A 412 34.00 29.08 21.30
N MET A 413 34.62 28.49 22.31
CA MET A 413 34.95 27.05 22.27
C MET A 413 33.68 26.19 22.30
N LEU A 414 32.70 26.59 23.10
CA LEU A 414 31.42 25.90 23.21
C LEU A 414 30.57 26.09 21.94
N LEU A 415 30.63 27.25 21.29
CA LEU A 415 30.01 27.47 19.98
C LEU A 415 30.59 26.54 18.91
N GLU A 416 31.91 26.37 18.83
CA GLU A 416 32.53 25.42 17.90
C GLU A 416 32.11 23.97 18.19
N ARG A 417 32.04 23.58 19.47
CA ARG A 417 31.51 22.27 19.86
C ARG A 417 30.05 22.10 19.46
N LEU A 418 29.20 23.10 19.69
CA LEU A 418 27.80 23.10 19.29
C LEU A 418 27.66 22.90 17.78
N THR A 419 28.47 23.59 16.97
CA THR A 419 28.44 23.40 15.50
C THR A 419 28.83 21.99 15.09
N THR A 420 29.74 21.34 15.81
CA THR A 420 30.15 19.95 15.54
C THR A 420 29.06 18.96 15.97
N ILE A 421 28.49 19.13 17.17
CA ILE A 421 27.45 18.25 17.75
C ILE A 421 26.16 18.31 16.94
N LEU A 422 25.75 19.51 16.55
CA LEU A 422 24.60 19.73 15.69
C LEU A 422 24.92 19.45 14.22
N ASN A 423 26.18 19.09 13.92
CA ASN A 423 26.71 18.83 12.60
C ASN A 423 26.27 19.92 11.60
N LEU A 424 26.53 21.16 12.00
CA LEU A 424 26.31 22.38 11.20
C LEU A 424 27.48 22.63 10.25
N LYS A 425 28.64 22.00 10.46
CA LYS A 425 29.79 22.10 9.56
C LYS A 425 29.55 21.45 8.19
N GLU A 426 28.77 20.37 8.12
CA GLU A 426 28.32 19.80 6.85
C GLU A 426 27.28 20.68 6.13
N LEU A 427 26.71 21.68 6.81
CA LEU A 427 25.81 22.67 6.22
C LEU A 427 26.55 23.93 5.72
N ALA A 428 27.83 24.09 6.04
CA ALA A 428 28.66 25.19 5.58
C ALA A 428 28.80 25.31 4.05
N PRO A 429 28.91 24.24 3.24
CA PRO A 429 28.95 24.35 1.77
C PRO A 429 27.60 24.74 1.14
N LEU A 430 26.52 24.81 1.92
CA LEU A 430 25.21 25.32 1.46
C LEU A 430 25.03 26.81 1.75
N LEU A 431 25.99 27.45 2.42
CA LEU A 431 26.01 28.90 2.64
C LEU A 431 26.80 29.58 1.53
N SER A 432 26.32 30.73 1.06
CA SER A 432 27.14 31.55 0.16
C SER A 432 28.47 31.89 0.84
N ALA A 433 29.55 32.05 0.06
CA ALA A 433 30.85 32.43 0.61
C ALA A 433 30.81 33.74 1.43
N GLU A 434 29.86 34.62 1.09
CA GLU A 434 29.54 35.86 1.79
C GLU A 434 28.96 35.58 3.19
N ASP A 435 28.00 34.67 3.30
CA ASP A 435 27.32 34.33 4.57
C ASP A 435 28.22 33.55 5.51
N HIS A 436 29.07 32.66 4.97
CA HIS A 436 30.09 31.97 5.77
C HIS A 436 31.12 32.97 6.33
N ARG A 437 31.55 33.94 5.52
CA ARG A 437 32.47 35.02 5.96
C ARG A 437 31.81 35.94 6.99
N ARG A 438 30.51 36.25 6.85
CA ARG A 438 29.73 37.01 7.85
C ARG A 438 29.59 36.25 9.17
N PHE A 439 29.26 34.95 9.13
CA PHE A 439 29.19 34.08 10.29
C PHE A 439 30.52 34.09 11.08
N MET A 440 31.65 33.92 10.40
CA MET A 440 32.98 33.92 11.02
C MET A 440 33.42 35.32 11.53
N ASN A 441 33.06 36.39 10.83
CA ASN A 441 33.34 37.77 11.27
C ASN A 441 32.52 38.15 12.52
N ILE A 442 31.27 37.69 12.64
CA ILE A 442 30.42 37.99 13.80
C ILE A 442 30.92 37.28 15.06
N LEU A 443 31.33 36.01 14.92
CA LEU A 443 31.91 35.24 16.02
C LEU A 443 33.20 35.89 16.54
N THR A 444 34.04 36.40 15.64
CA THR A 444 35.29 37.10 16.01
C THR A 444 35.05 38.52 16.56
N THR A 445 33.99 39.21 16.13
CA THR A 445 33.67 40.58 16.58
C THR A 445 32.89 40.62 17.90
N SER A 446 32.02 39.64 18.15
CA SER A 446 31.29 39.50 19.42
C SER A 446 32.22 39.18 20.60
N SER A 447 33.31 38.44 20.34
CA SER A 447 34.42 38.21 21.28
C SER A 447 35.12 39.52 21.72
N LYS A 448 35.27 40.49 20.82
CA LYS A 448 35.86 41.81 21.14
C LYS A 448 34.93 42.69 21.98
N ARG A 449 33.62 42.60 21.78
CA ARG A 449 32.63 43.35 22.59
C ARG A 449 32.49 42.80 24.00
N ILE A 450 32.62 41.49 24.20
CA ILE A 450 32.56 40.87 25.54
C ILE A 450 33.80 41.25 26.37
N ARG A 451 34.98 41.42 25.77
CA ARG A 451 36.18 41.95 26.45
C ARG A 451 36.15 43.45 26.75
N TYR A 452 35.17 44.18 26.22
CA TYR A 452 35.01 45.62 26.44
C TYR A 452 33.95 45.91 27.51
N ILE A 453 33.15 44.90 27.89
CA ILE A 453 32.05 45.00 28.86
C ILE A 453 32.39 44.26 30.17
N ALA A 454 33.31 43.30 30.14
CA ALA A 454 33.98 42.73 31.32
C ALA A 454 35.31 43.47 31.57
#